data_AF-A0A662SIK7-F1
#
_entry.id   AF-A0A662SIK7-F1
#
_cell.length_a   1.000
_cell.length_b   1.000
_cell.length_c   1.000
_cell.angle_alpha   90.00
_cell.angle_beta   90.00
_cell.angle_gamma   90.00
#
_symmetry.space_group_name_H-M   'P 1'
#
loop_
_entity.id
_entity.type
_entity.pdbx_description
1 polymer ?
#
loop_
_entity_poly.entity_id
_entity_poly.type
_entity_poly.pdbx_seq_one_letter_code
_entity_poly.pdbx_strand_id
1 'polypeptide(L)'
;MRYELPRPVRALLKRYRSRIERLERELEYSRERERELEARLARALRERDSLREEVERLRRALEESGLGEEAEASRLRERVRELEEALSRDLASLEEALLSYLEETGGWFDLDEASQRLSAPPEAVLRAMRSLASRGALVLVEREE
;
A
#
# COMPACT_ATOMS: atom_id res chain seq x y z
N MET A 1 -41.41 23.33 -84.41
CA MET A 1 -42.45 23.24 -83.37
C MET A 1 -41.83 23.51 -82.01
N ARG A 2 -42.40 24.42 -81.21
CA ARG A 2 -42.02 24.60 -79.79
C ARG A 2 -43.07 23.92 -78.94
N TYR A 3 -42.66 23.00 -78.09
CA TYR A 3 -43.53 22.35 -77.13
C TYR A 3 -43.39 23.05 -75.79
N GLU A 4 -44.50 23.58 -75.27
CA GLU A 4 -44.56 24.10 -73.92
C GLU A 4 -45.19 23.09 -72.97
N LEU A 5 -44.55 22.89 -71.83
CA LEU A 5 -45.09 22.04 -70.77
C LEU A 5 -46.38 22.67 -70.18
N PRO A 6 -47.43 21.88 -69.93
CA PRO A 6 -48.62 22.36 -69.23
C PRO A 6 -48.26 23.00 -67.88
N ARG A 7 -48.95 24.09 -67.50
CA ARG A 7 -48.72 24.81 -66.22
C ARG A 7 -48.67 23.87 -64.99
N PRO A 8 -49.54 22.85 -64.85
CA PRO A 8 -49.46 21.92 -63.73
C PRO A 8 -48.14 21.14 -63.68
N VAL A 9 -47.62 20.72 -64.83
CA VAL A 9 -46.36 19.97 -64.94
C VAL A 9 -45.17 20.86 -64.56
N ARG A 10 -45.16 22.12 -65.00
CA ARG A 10 -44.12 23.11 -64.58
C ARG A 10 -44.14 23.36 -63.07
N ALA A 11 -45.33 23.49 -62.47
CA ALA A 11 -45.47 23.67 -61.03
C ALA A 11 -44.99 22.45 -60.23
N LEU A 12 -45.31 21.25 -60.71
CA LEU A 12 -44.86 19.99 -60.09
C LEU A 12 -43.34 19.83 -60.17
N LEU A 13 -42.73 20.11 -61.33
CA LEU A 13 -41.27 20.09 -61.50
C LEU A 13 -40.58 21.10 -60.58
N LYS A 14 -41.14 22.30 -60.41
CA LYS A 14 -40.61 23.28 -59.46
C LYS A 14 -40.65 22.76 -58.03
N ARG A 15 -41.75 22.14 -57.59
CA ARG A 15 -41.86 21.52 -56.26
C ARG A 15 -40.86 20.39 -56.07
N TYR A 16 -40.67 19.52 -57.06
CA TYR A 16 -39.69 18.45 -56.97
C TYR A 16 -38.26 18.98 -56.91
N ARG A 17 -37.91 20.01 -57.70
CA ARG A 17 -36.59 20.66 -57.59
C ARG A 17 -36.33 21.21 -56.20
N SER A 18 -37.27 21.99 -55.64
CA SER A 18 -37.12 22.52 -54.29
C SER A 18 -37.02 21.41 -53.23
N ARG A 19 -37.69 20.27 -53.43
CA ARG A 19 -37.58 19.12 -52.52
C ARG A 19 -36.24 18.40 -52.65
N ILE A 20 -35.72 18.26 -53.87
CA ILE A 20 -34.39 17.67 -54.13
C ILE A 20 -33.32 18.54 -53.49
N GLU A 21 -33.32 19.86 -53.75
CA GLU A 21 -32.36 20.81 -53.16
C GLU A 21 -32.39 20.76 -51.63
N ARG A 22 -33.57 20.63 -51.02
CA ARG A 22 -33.70 20.46 -49.57
C ARG A 22 -33.08 19.16 -49.08
N LEU A 23 -33.38 18.04 -49.73
CA LEU A 23 -32.85 16.72 -49.36
C LEU A 23 -31.32 16.66 -49.55
N GLU A 24 -30.78 17.30 -50.57
CA GLU A 24 -29.34 17.41 -50.80
C GLU A 24 -28.65 18.15 -49.64
N ARG A 25 -29.23 19.26 -49.17
CA ARG A 25 -28.71 19.99 -47.99
C ARG A 25 -28.81 19.18 -46.70
N GLU A 26 -29.93 18.48 -46.48
CA GLU A 26 -30.11 17.61 -45.32
C GLU A 26 -29.09 16.45 -45.33
N LEU A 27 -28.81 15.88 -46.50
CA LEU A 27 -27.80 14.84 -46.68
C LEU A 27 -26.38 15.36 -46.42
N GLU A 28 -26.06 16.54 -46.92
CA GLU A 28 -24.76 17.18 -46.69
C GLU A 28 -24.53 17.46 -45.21
N TYR A 29 -25.52 18.06 -44.54
CA TYR A 29 -25.49 18.28 -43.08
C TYR A 29 -25.31 16.97 -42.30
N SER A 30 -26.02 15.90 -42.69
CA SER A 30 -25.88 14.60 -42.04
C SER A 30 -24.46 14.03 -42.20
N ARG A 31 -23.86 14.17 -43.38
CA ARG A 31 -22.49 13.70 -43.65
C ARG A 31 -21.45 14.47 -42.86
N GLU A 32 -21.61 15.79 -42.72
CA GLU A 32 -20.73 16.60 -41.88
C GLU A 32 -20.80 16.18 -40.42
N ARG A 33 -22.03 15.95 -39.92
CA ARG A 33 -22.26 15.50 -38.55
C ARG A 33 -21.70 14.09 -38.29
N GLU A 34 -21.82 13.19 -39.25
CA GLU A 34 -21.22 11.85 -39.19
C GLU A 34 -19.69 11.94 -39.06
N ARG A 35 -19.03 12.75 -39.89
CA ARG A 35 -17.58 12.98 -39.81
C ARG A 35 -17.15 13.57 -38.46
N GLU A 36 -17.92 14.51 -37.91
CA GLU A 36 -17.62 15.06 -36.58
C GLU A 36 -17.72 13.98 -35.48
N LEU A 37 -18.75 13.14 -35.54
CA LEU A 37 -18.95 12.05 -34.59
C LEU A 37 -17.86 10.99 -34.70
N GLU A 38 -17.45 10.62 -35.92
CA GLU A 38 -16.32 9.71 -36.16
C GLU A 38 -15.01 10.28 -35.59
N ALA A 39 -14.74 11.57 -35.79
CA ALA A 39 -13.57 12.23 -35.23
C ALA A 39 -13.59 12.25 -33.69
N ARG A 40 -14.76 12.50 -33.09
CA ARG A 40 -14.95 12.42 -31.62
C ARG A 40 -14.74 11.01 -31.10
N LEU A 41 -15.29 10.01 -31.78
CA LEU A 41 -15.11 8.60 -31.41
C LEU A 41 -13.63 8.20 -31.47
N ALA A 42 -12.92 8.58 -32.53
CA ALA A 42 -11.49 8.31 -32.67
C ALA A 42 -10.67 8.95 -31.54
N ARG A 43 -11.01 10.16 -31.11
CA ARG A 43 -10.37 10.81 -29.94
C ARG A 43 -10.66 10.06 -28.65
N ALA A 44 -11.92 9.74 -28.38
CA ALA A 44 -12.32 9.01 -27.18
C ALA A 44 -11.66 7.62 -27.09
N LEU A 45 -11.50 6.92 -28.23
CA LEU A 45 -10.79 5.65 -28.27
C LEU A 45 -9.31 5.81 -27.89
N ARG A 46 -8.64 6.84 -28.41
CA ARG A 46 -7.24 7.14 -28.05
C ARG A 46 -7.09 7.49 -26.57
N GLU A 47 -7.98 8.31 -26.04
CA GLU A 47 -7.99 8.67 -24.61
C GLU A 47 -8.21 7.43 -23.73
N ARG A 48 -9.17 6.56 -24.10
CA ARG A 48 -9.39 5.30 -23.41
C ARG A 48 -8.15 4.41 -23.43
N ASP A 49 -7.49 4.29 -24.57
CA ASP A 49 -6.30 3.44 -24.71
C ASP A 49 -5.13 3.99 -23.87
N SER A 50 -4.92 5.32 -23.88
CA SER A 50 -3.97 5.99 -22.98
C SER A 50 -4.26 5.74 -21.50
N LEU A 51 -5.53 5.85 -21.09
CA LEU A 51 -5.94 5.59 -19.70
C LEU A 51 -5.74 4.12 -19.32
N ARG A 52 -5.97 3.18 -20.24
CA ARG A 52 -5.71 1.75 -20.00
C ARG A 52 -4.23 1.49 -19.74
N GLU A 53 -3.35 2.08 -20.54
CA GLU A 53 -1.89 1.97 -20.35
C GLU A 53 -1.44 2.60 -19.02
N GLU A 54 -2.05 3.71 -18.60
CA GLU A 54 -1.77 4.34 -17.31
C GLU A 54 -2.22 3.46 -16.14
N VAL A 55 -3.42 2.88 -16.22
CA VAL A 55 -3.91 1.94 -15.19
C VAL A 55 -3.02 0.70 -15.09
N GLU A 56 -2.57 0.13 -16.20
CA GLU A 56 -1.63 -1.00 -16.16
C GLU A 56 -0.28 -0.62 -15.54
N ARG A 57 0.25 0.56 -15.86
CA ARG A 57 1.48 1.08 -15.24
C ARG A 57 1.32 1.24 -13.72
N LEU A 58 0.23 1.85 -13.27
CA LEU A 58 -0.04 2.02 -11.85
C LEU A 58 -0.24 0.68 -11.13
N ARG A 59 -0.89 -0.30 -11.75
CA ARG A 59 -1.04 -1.65 -11.19
C ARG A 59 0.30 -2.33 -10.98
N ARG A 60 1.20 -2.28 -11.97
CA ARG A 60 2.55 -2.85 -11.84
C ARG A 60 3.35 -2.17 -10.74
N ALA A 61 3.29 -0.83 -10.68
CA ALA A 61 3.96 -0.08 -9.61
C ALA A 61 3.46 -0.46 -8.21
N LEU A 62 2.15 -0.68 -8.07
CA LEU A 62 1.54 -1.12 -6.80
C LEU A 62 1.92 -2.57 -6.43
N GLU A 63 1.96 -3.47 -7.42
CA GLU A 63 2.41 -4.85 -7.21
C GLU A 63 3.89 -4.88 -6.79
N GLU A 64 4.75 -4.10 -7.45
CA GLU A 64 6.16 -3.98 -7.11
C GLU A 64 6.38 -3.38 -5.71
N SER A 65 5.63 -2.33 -5.34
CA SER A 65 5.72 -1.75 -4.00
C SER A 65 5.25 -2.73 -2.92
N GLY A 66 4.14 -3.43 -3.14
CA GLY A 66 3.60 -4.42 -2.20
C GLY A 66 4.56 -5.60 -1.97
N LEU A 67 5.24 -6.07 -3.03
CA LEU A 67 6.26 -7.10 -2.90
C LEU A 67 7.48 -6.61 -2.09
N GLY A 68 7.87 -5.33 -2.27
CA GLY A 68 8.94 -4.71 -1.49
C GLY A 68 8.60 -4.58 0.00
N GLU A 69 7.40 -4.10 0.31
CA GLU A 69 6.92 -3.94 1.69
C GLU A 69 6.82 -5.28 2.43
N GLU A 70 6.29 -6.34 1.79
CA GLU A 70 6.18 -7.65 2.42
C GLU A 70 7.55 -8.31 2.65
N ALA A 71 8.50 -8.11 1.72
CA ALA A 71 9.87 -8.57 1.87
C ALA A 71 10.59 -7.85 3.02
N GLU A 72 10.42 -6.52 3.13
CA GLU A 72 10.98 -5.73 4.22
C GLU A 72 10.35 -6.10 5.57
N ALA A 73 9.03 -6.27 5.63
CA ALA A 73 8.32 -6.72 6.82
C ALA A 73 8.81 -8.09 7.29
N SER A 74 9.03 -9.02 6.36
CA SER A 74 9.57 -10.36 6.65
C SER A 74 10.98 -10.27 7.24
N ARG A 75 11.86 -9.46 6.65
CA ARG A 75 13.22 -9.23 7.14
C ARG A 75 13.25 -8.60 8.53
N LEU A 76 12.37 -7.63 8.79
CA LEU A 76 12.26 -6.99 10.10
C LEU A 76 11.75 -7.97 11.17
N ARG A 77 10.77 -8.83 10.83
CA ARG A 77 10.29 -9.88 11.75
C ARG A 77 11.39 -10.87 12.11
N GLU A 78 12.17 -11.31 11.13
CA GLU A 78 13.32 -12.19 11.35
C GLU A 78 14.35 -11.50 12.26
N ARG A 79 14.66 -10.22 12.00
CA ARG A 79 15.59 -9.45 12.84
C ARG A 79 15.10 -9.25 14.27
N VAL A 80 13.80 -8.99 14.46
CA VAL A 80 13.19 -8.90 15.79
C VAL A 80 13.34 -10.22 16.53
N ARG A 81 13.04 -11.34 15.86
CA ARG A 81 13.20 -12.68 16.45
C ARG A 81 14.64 -12.97 16.86
N GLU A 82 15.62 -12.65 16.02
CA GLU A 82 17.04 -12.81 16.36
C GLU A 82 17.41 -12.00 17.61
N LEU A 83 16.92 -10.76 17.72
CA LEU A 83 17.18 -9.89 18.86
C LEU A 83 16.49 -10.38 20.13
N GLU A 84 15.27 -10.91 20.03
CA GLU A 84 14.56 -11.54 21.15
C GLU A 84 15.29 -12.79 21.65
N GLU A 85 15.77 -13.64 20.74
CA GLU A 85 16.56 -14.83 21.07
C GLU A 85 17.93 -14.48 21.67
N ALA A 86 18.57 -13.40 21.23
CA ALA A 86 19.79 -12.89 21.84
C ALA A 86 19.53 -12.34 23.26
N LEU A 87 18.52 -11.48 23.41
CA LEU A 87 18.15 -10.91 24.70
C LEU A 87 17.75 -11.98 25.72
N SER A 88 17.05 -13.04 25.28
CA SER A 88 16.70 -14.15 26.15
C SER A 88 17.92 -14.93 26.64
N ARG A 89 18.95 -15.08 25.78
CA ARG A 89 20.21 -15.74 26.16
C ARG A 89 21.01 -14.88 27.14
N ASP A 90 21.10 -13.58 26.87
CA ASP A 90 21.80 -12.63 27.74
C ASP A 90 21.13 -12.56 29.12
N LEU A 91 19.78 -12.53 29.15
CA LEU A 91 19.03 -12.56 30.40
C LEU A 91 19.27 -13.85 31.18
N ALA A 92 19.23 -15.02 30.53
CA ALA A 92 19.47 -16.29 31.19
C ALA A 92 20.89 -16.39 31.78
N SER A 93 21.89 -15.91 31.05
CA SER A 93 23.28 -15.81 31.53
C SER A 93 23.39 -14.90 32.75
N LEU A 94 22.70 -13.75 32.73
CA LEU A 94 22.68 -12.81 33.84
C LEU A 94 21.93 -13.37 35.07
N GLU A 95 20.83 -14.11 34.85
CA GLU A 95 20.11 -14.81 35.92
C GLU A 95 21.01 -15.82 36.63
N GLU A 96 21.78 -16.62 35.87
CA GLU A 96 22.73 -17.58 36.43
C GLU A 96 23.85 -16.89 37.22
N ALA A 97 24.43 -15.83 36.66
CA ALA A 97 25.47 -15.06 37.34
C ALA A 97 24.94 -14.37 38.62
N LEU A 98 23.70 -13.88 38.59
CA LEU A 98 23.05 -13.29 39.76
C LEU A 98 22.78 -14.31 40.85
N LEU A 99 22.35 -15.53 40.51
CA LEU A 99 22.21 -16.62 41.49
C LEU A 99 23.57 -16.97 42.12
N SER A 100 24.63 -17.09 41.32
CA SER A 100 25.99 -17.33 41.83
C SER A 100 26.44 -16.21 42.79
N TYR A 101 26.17 -14.94 42.44
CA TYR A 101 26.45 -13.81 43.34
C TYR A 101 25.70 -13.92 44.66
N LEU A 102 24.40 -14.24 44.61
CA LEU A 102 23.58 -14.39 45.82
C LEU A 102 24.03 -15.58 46.69
N GLU A 103 24.48 -16.67 46.09
CA GLU A 103 25.07 -17.80 46.82
C GLU A 103 26.36 -17.38 47.54
N GLU A 104 27.24 -16.62 46.87
CA GLU A 104 28.48 -16.11 47.46
C GLU A 104 28.24 -15.12 48.61
N THR A 105 27.21 -14.27 48.50
CA THR A 105 26.87 -13.27 49.52
C THR A 105 25.95 -13.79 50.62
N GLY A 106 25.55 -15.06 50.58
CA GLY A 106 24.63 -15.64 51.55
C GLY A 106 23.21 -15.08 51.47
N GLY A 107 22.79 -14.65 50.28
CA GLY A 107 21.47 -14.09 50.01
C GLY A 107 21.37 -12.57 50.23
N TRP A 108 22.47 -11.89 50.57
CA TRP A 108 22.51 -10.42 50.63
C TRP A 108 22.55 -9.82 49.22
N PHE A 109 21.74 -8.77 49.00
CA PHE A 109 21.65 -8.11 47.71
C PHE A 109 21.81 -6.59 47.85
N ASP A 110 22.81 -6.04 47.17
CA ASP A 110 22.98 -4.61 46.93
C ASP A 110 23.03 -4.37 45.41
N LEU A 111 22.20 -3.45 44.90
CA LEU A 111 22.05 -3.25 43.46
C LEU A 111 23.30 -2.67 42.81
N ASP A 112 23.98 -1.73 43.47
CA ASP A 112 25.16 -1.07 42.94
C ASP A 112 26.36 -2.03 42.97
N GLU A 113 26.50 -2.82 44.04
CA GLU A 113 27.51 -3.86 44.14
C GLU A 113 27.28 -4.96 43.10
N ALA A 114 26.05 -5.46 42.97
CA ALA A 114 25.70 -6.49 42.00
C ALA A 114 25.90 -6.01 40.56
N SER A 115 25.51 -4.77 40.25
CA SER A 115 25.75 -4.16 38.93
C SER A 115 27.23 -4.12 38.58
N GLN A 116 28.09 -3.73 39.54
CA GLN A 116 29.54 -3.69 39.33
C GLN A 116 30.15 -5.09 39.18
N ARG A 117 29.79 -6.04 40.07
CA ARG A 117 30.36 -7.41 40.04
C ARG A 117 29.92 -8.19 38.81
N LEU A 118 28.66 -8.06 38.40
CA LEU A 118 28.11 -8.74 37.22
C LEU A 118 28.43 -8.01 35.91
N SER A 119 29.06 -6.84 35.98
CA SER A 119 29.34 -5.98 34.81
C SER A 119 28.11 -5.73 33.94
N ALA A 120 26.95 -5.54 34.60
CA ALA A 120 25.65 -5.39 33.96
C ALA A 120 24.96 -4.13 34.49
N PRO A 121 24.22 -3.39 33.63
CA PRO A 121 23.53 -2.18 34.07
C PRO A 121 22.46 -2.52 35.12
N PRO A 122 22.17 -1.61 36.07
CA PRO A 122 21.21 -1.85 37.16
C PRO A 122 19.84 -2.33 36.66
N GLU A 123 19.37 -1.80 35.54
CA GLU A 123 18.09 -2.18 34.95
C GLU A 123 18.06 -3.65 34.49
N ALA A 124 19.17 -4.15 33.96
CA ALA A 124 19.30 -5.54 33.55
C ALA A 124 19.34 -6.48 34.76
N VAL A 125 20.07 -6.10 35.81
CA VAL A 125 20.12 -6.85 37.08
C VAL A 125 18.73 -6.94 37.71
N LEU A 126 18.01 -5.80 37.81
CA LEU A 126 16.63 -5.77 38.29
C LEU A 126 15.67 -6.57 37.41
N ARG A 127 15.94 -6.67 36.11
CA ARG A 127 15.15 -7.49 35.18
C ARG A 127 15.37 -8.98 35.43
N ALA A 128 16.63 -9.39 35.61
CA ALA A 128 16.99 -10.77 35.97
C ALA A 128 16.38 -11.15 37.33
N MET A 129 16.51 -10.29 38.35
CA MET A 129 15.87 -10.50 39.66
C MET A 129 14.36 -10.68 39.55
N ARG A 130 13.66 -9.79 38.82
CA ARG A 130 12.21 -9.87 38.64
C ARG A 130 11.80 -11.13 37.90
N SER A 131 12.57 -11.52 36.88
CA SER A 131 12.35 -12.76 36.15
C SER A 131 12.49 -13.98 37.08
N LEU A 132 13.58 -14.09 37.83
CA LEU A 132 13.79 -15.15 38.81
C LEU A 132 12.71 -15.17 39.90
N ALA A 133 12.34 -14.02 40.44
CA ALA A 133 11.26 -13.90 41.43
C ALA A 133 9.91 -14.35 40.86
N SER A 134 9.58 -13.96 39.63
CA SER A 134 8.35 -14.38 38.95
C SER A 134 8.28 -15.89 38.71
N ARG A 135 9.44 -16.54 38.58
CA ARG A 135 9.57 -18.00 38.43
C ARG A 135 9.69 -18.73 39.78
N GLY A 136 9.65 -17.99 40.90
CA GLY A 136 9.76 -18.54 42.26
C GLY A 136 11.17 -18.97 42.65
N ALA A 137 12.20 -18.61 41.86
CA ALA A 137 13.59 -18.92 42.16
C ALA A 137 14.20 -17.98 43.22
N LEU A 138 13.60 -16.81 43.41
CA LEU A 138 13.98 -15.84 44.44
C LEU A 138 12.76 -15.41 45.25
N VAL A 139 12.95 -15.25 46.56
CA VAL A 139 11.98 -14.61 47.45
C VAL A 139 12.65 -13.37 48.04
N LEU A 140 12.09 -12.20 47.75
CA LEU A 140 12.59 -10.94 48.29
C LEU A 140 11.99 -10.74 49.67
N VAL A 141 12.85 -10.63 50.67
CA VAL A 141 12.45 -10.33 52.05
C VAL A 141 13.00 -8.95 52.36
N GLU A 142 12.12 -7.96 52.47
CA GLU A 142 12.50 -6.65 53.00
C GLU A 142 12.83 -6.82 54.49
N ARG A 143 14.01 -6.35 54.89
CA ARG A 143 14.39 -6.32 56.30
C ARG A 143 13.88 -5.01 56.88
N GLU A 144 12.87 -5.08 57.74
CA GLU A 144 12.55 -3.95 58.63
C GLU A 144 13.74 -3.78 59.59
N GLU A 145 14.36 -2.60 59.55
CA GLU A 145 15.37 -2.17 60.53
C GLU A 145 14.75 -1.91 61.91
#